data_AF-A0A699W9E5-F1
#
_entry.id   AF-A0A699W9E5-F1
#
_cell.length_a   1.000
_cell.length_b   1.000
_cell.length_c   1.000
_cell.angle_alpha   90.00
_cell.angle_beta   90.00
_cell.angle_gamma   90.00
#
_symmetry.space_group_name_H-M   'P 1'
#
loop_
_entity.id
_entity.type
_entity.pdbx_description
1 polymer ?
#
loop_
_entity_poly.entity_id
_entity_poly.type
_entity_poly.pdbx_seq_one_letter_code
_entity_poly.pdbx_strand_id
1 'polypeptide(L)'
;MRFNEIYKFRDGTLTRILEALAYRVKEFKIKQLNLGMNMRFWTQKDVTRSKEFIAAIERRLKTKRIYQNLKCFVGGRVRDIDYRLL
;
A
#
# COMPACT_ATOMS: atom_id res chain seq x y z
N MET A 1 4.41 -9.53 -8.74
CA MET A 1 3.03 -9.00 -8.63
C MET A 1 2.81 -8.03 -9.78
N ARG A 2 1.71 -8.15 -10.53
CA ARG A 2 1.34 -7.16 -11.55
C ARG A 2 0.27 -6.22 -10.98
N PHE A 3 0.26 -4.95 -11.39
CA PHE A 3 -0.71 -3.95 -10.91
C PHE A 3 -2.16 -4.38 -11.16
N ASN A 4 -2.40 -4.96 -12.34
CA ASN A 4 -3.71 -5.47 -12.73
C ASN A 4 -4.17 -6.69 -11.93
N GLU A 5 -3.33 -7.29 -11.08
CA GLU A 5 -3.69 -8.45 -10.25
C GLU A 5 -3.92 -8.09 -8.79
N ILE A 6 -3.69 -6.83 -8.40
CA ILE A 6 -3.91 -6.37 -7.02
C ILE A 6 -5.32 -6.75 -6.58
N TYR A 7 -6.31 -6.74 -7.49
CA TYR A 7 -7.71 -7.05 -7.17
C TYR A 7 -7.95 -8.45 -6.56
N LYS A 8 -7.07 -9.42 -6.85
CA LYS A 8 -7.20 -10.82 -6.42
C LYS A 8 -6.85 -11.04 -4.94
N PHE A 9 -6.12 -10.12 -4.33
CA PHE A 9 -5.64 -10.26 -2.96
C PHE A 9 -6.65 -9.73 -1.93
N ARG A 10 -6.69 -10.39 -0.76
CA ARG A 10 -7.44 -9.94 0.41
C ARG A 10 -6.76 -8.72 1.05
N ASP A 11 -7.54 -7.88 1.70
CA ASP A 11 -7.06 -6.60 2.27
C ASP A 11 -5.94 -6.82 3.28
N GLY A 12 -6.07 -7.79 4.19
CA GLY A 12 -5.02 -8.11 5.16
C GLY A 12 -3.71 -8.58 4.50
N THR A 13 -3.79 -9.27 3.36
CA THR A 13 -2.60 -9.63 2.56
C THR A 13 -1.97 -8.38 1.93
N LEU A 14 -2.81 -7.48 1.40
CA LEU A 14 -2.33 -6.22 0.82
C LEU A 14 -1.66 -5.31 1.85
N THR A 15 -2.18 -5.23 3.06
CA THR A 15 -1.55 -4.48 4.16
C THR A 15 -0.17 -5.04 4.50
N ARG A 16 -0.03 -6.37 4.63
CA ARG A 16 1.28 -7.01 4.89
C ARG A 16 2.28 -6.77 3.76
N ILE A 17 1.81 -6.80 2.50
CA ILE A 17 2.64 -6.48 1.34
C ILE A 17 3.08 -5.01 1.37
N LEU A 18 2.17 -4.09 1.70
CA LEU A 18 2.47 -2.66 1.83
C LEU A 18 3.54 -2.41 2.88
N GLU A 19 3.41 -2.99 4.07
CA GLU A 19 4.39 -2.87 5.16
C GLU A 19 5.77 -3.40 4.74
N ALA A 20 5.81 -4.58 4.12
CA ALA A 20 7.05 -5.17 3.64
C ALA A 20 7.73 -4.32 2.56
N LEU A 21 6.98 -3.78 1.61
CA LEU A 21 7.51 -2.89 0.57
C LEU A 21 8.01 -1.57 1.17
N ALA A 22 7.25 -0.97 2.07
CA ALA A 22 7.63 0.28 2.74
C ALA A 22 8.93 0.10 3.55
N TYR A 23 9.06 -1.02 4.27
CA TYR A 23 10.28 -1.37 4.98
C TYR A 23 11.47 -1.51 4.03
N ARG A 24 11.32 -2.23 2.91
CA ARG A 24 12.41 -2.40 1.92
C ARG A 24 12.83 -1.09 1.25
N VAL A 25 11.88 -0.21 0.93
CA VAL A 25 12.17 1.13 0.39
C VAL A 25 12.93 1.98 1.41
N LYS A 26 12.55 1.91 2.68
CA LYS A 26 13.24 2.61 3.77
C LYS A 26 14.68 2.08 3.95
N GLU A 27 14.84 0.76 4.00
CA GLU A 27 16.13 0.08 4.07
C GLU A 27 17.05 0.48 2.92
N PHE A 28 16.52 0.50 1.68
CA PHE A 28 17.29 0.93 0.52
C PHE A 28 17.80 2.37 0.69
N LYS A 29 16.96 3.29 1.15
CA LYS A 29 17.36 4.69 1.39
C LYS A 29 18.48 4.79 2.43
N ILE A 30 18.40 4.01 3.51
CA ILE A 30 19.43 3.99 4.57
C ILE A 30 20.75 3.43 4.03
N LYS A 31 20.70 2.31 3.29
CA LYS A 31 21.89 1.69 2.70
C LYS A 31 22.57 2.57 1.65
N GLN A 32 21.79 3.29 0.84
CA GLN A 32 22.30 4.30 -0.10
C GLN A 32 23.09 5.40 0.62
N LEU A 33 22.63 5.84 1.79
CA LEU A 33 23.31 6.86 2.59
C LEU A 33 24.58 6.34 3.28
N ASN A 34 24.67 5.03 3.54
CA ASN A 34 25.79 4.36 4.21
C ASN A 34 26.69 3.63 3.20
N LEU A 35 27.30 4.38 2.28
CA LEU A 35 27.98 4.03 1.01
C LEU A 35 29.14 2.99 1.02
N GLY A 36 29.18 2.05 1.96
CA GLY A 36 30.24 1.01 2.06
C GLY A 36 29.81 -0.43 1.75
N MET A 37 28.52 -0.71 1.56
CA MET A 37 28.03 -2.09 1.39
C MET A 37 27.67 -2.40 -0.06
N ASN A 38 28.61 -3.00 -0.77
CA ASN A 38 28.37 -3.64 -2.06
C ASN A 38 27.64 -4.96 -1.83
N MET A 39 26.32 -4.95 -2.00
CA MET A 39 25.55 -6.17 -2.02
C MET A 39 24.45 -5.98 -3.05
N ARG A 40 24.22 -7.01 -3.87
CA ARG A 40 23.25 -7.04 -4.97
C ARG A 40 21.84 -6.75 -4.44
N PHE A 41 21.46 -5.48 -4.39
CA PHE A 41 20.26 -4.96 -3.74
C PHE A 41 19.56 -3.99 -4.69
N TRP A 42 18.25 -3.89 -4.51
CA TRP A 42 17.29 -3.14 -5.34
C TRP A 42 17.90 -1.95 -6.07
N THR A 43 17.65 -1.86 -7.37
CA THR A 43 18.02 -0.67 -8.14
C THR A 43 17.08 0.49 -7.81
N GLN A 44 17.48 1.71 -8.20
CA GLN A 44 16.57 2.85 -8.12
C GLN A 44 15.25 2.59 -8.87
N LYS A 45 15.29 1.82 -9.96
CA LYS A 45 14.11 1.38 -10.71
C LYS A 45 13.19 0.49 -9.87
N ASP A 46 13.74 -0.44 -9.10
CA ASP A 46 12.96 -1.31 -8.20
C ASP A 46 12.29 -0.51 -7.09
N VAL A 47 12.97 0.54 -6.59
CA VAL A 47 12.43 1.46 -5.58
C VAL A 47 11.28 2.29 -6.15
N THR A 48 11.46 2.90 -7.33
CA THR A 48 10.40 3.67 -8.00
C THR A 48 9.18 2.79 -8.25
N ARG A 49 9.40 1.59 -8.80
CA ARG A 49 8.32 0.63 -9.03
C ARG A 49 7.62 0.22 -7.74
N SER A 50 8.37 0.02 -6.65
CA SER A 50 7.79 -0.33 -5.34
C SER A 50 6.95 0.80 -4.75
N LYS A 51 7.37 2.06 -4.93
CA LYS A 51 6.56 3.23 -4.53
C LYS A 51 5.25 3.31 -5.31
N GLU A 52 5.29 3.05 -6.62
CA GLU A 52 4.07 2.98 -7.42
C GLU A 52 3.14 1.86 -6.93
N PHE A 53 3.69 0.68 -6.57
CA PHE A 53 2.92 -0.42 -6.00
C PHE A 53 2.26 -0.06 -4.66
N ILE A 54 3.00 0.59 -3.76
CA ILE A 54 2.46 1.08 -2.49
C ILE A 54 1.29 2.02 -2.77
N ALA A 55 1.46 3.03 -3.62
CA ALA A 55 0.41 3.99 -3.96
C ALA A 55 -0.84 3.32 -4.54
N ALA A 56 -0.68 2.32 -5.41
CA ALA A 56 -1.81 1.58 -5.98
C ALA A 56 -2.56 0.74 -4.93
N ILE A 57 -1.85 0.12 -3.99
CA ILE A 57 -2.44 -0.63 -2.89
C ILE A 57 -3.21 0.32 -1.95
N GLU A 58 -2.61 1.43 -1.56
CA GLU A 58 -3.26 2.47 -0.73
C GLU A 58 -4.52 3.00 -1.39
N ARG A 59 -4.47 3.34 -2.68
CA ARG A 59 -5.64 3.81 -3.45
C ARG A 59 -6.75 2.77 -3.42
N ARG A 60 -6.44 1.49 -3.62
CA ARG A 60 -7.44 0.41 -3.58
C ARG A 60 -8.07 0.27 -2.20
N LEU A 61 -7.25 0.23 -1.15
CA LEU A 61 -7.73 0.11 0.23
C LEU A 61 -8.62 1.30 0.61
N LYS A 62 -8.22 2.52 0.22
CA LYS A 62 -9.02 3.74 0.39
C LYS A 62 -10.36 3.62 -0.32
N THR A 63 -10.39 3.35 -1.62
CA THR A 63 -11.64 3.20 -2.39
C THR A 63 -12.58 2.17 -1.77
N LYS A 64 -12.05 1.04 -1.29
CA LYS A 64 -12.86 0.01 -0.64
C LYS A 64 -13.45 0.48 0.68
N ARG A 65 -12.68 1.23 1.48
CA ARG A 65 -13.15 1.83 2.73
C ARG A 65 -14.27 2.87 2.48
N ILE A 66 -14.13 3.70 1.45
CA ILE A 66 -15.18 4.64 1.02
C ILE A 66 -16.48 3.89 0.66
N TYR A 67 -16.38 2.85 -0.17
CA TYR A 67 -17.55 2.06 -0.57
C TYR A 67 -18.25 1.38 0.63
N GLN A 68 -17.46 0.87 1.59
CA GLN A 68 -18.01 0.31 2.82
C GLN A 68 -18.72 1.37 3.68
N ASN A 69 -18.15 2.57 3.81
CA ASN A 69 -18.77 3.69 4.52
C ASN A 69 -20.08 4.11 3.84
N LEU A 70 -20.08 4.27 2.51
CA LEU A 70 -21.29 4.58 1.72
C LEU A 70 -22.37 3.51 1.92
N LYS A 71 -22.00 2.23 1.87
CA LYS A 71 -22.94 1.13 2.10
C LYS A 71 -23.54 1.17 3.51
N CYS A 72 -22.76 1.53 4.52
CA CYS A 72 -23.27 1.68 5.89
C CYS A 72 -24.19 2.89 6.03
N PHE A 73 -23.81 4.02 5.43
CA PHE A 73 -24.56 5.27 5.42
C PHE A 73 -25.94 5.08 4.76
N VAL A 74 -25.98 4.57 3.52
CA VAL A 74 -27.24 4.30 2.80
C VAL A 74 -28.08 3.24 3.51
N GLY A 75 -27.44 2.25 4.13
CA GLY A 75 -28.13 1.17 4.85
C GLY A 75 -28.64 1.54 6.24
N GLY A 76 -28.51 2.79 6.69
CA GLY A 76 -28.97 3.25 8.00
C GLY A 76 -28.26 2.58 9.20
N ARG A 77 -27.14 1.89 8.96
CA ARG A 77 -26.37 1.25 10.03
C ARG A 77 -25.49 2.31 10.68
N VAL A 78 -25.94 2.82 11.83
CA VAL A 78 -25.19 3.71 12.71
C VAL A 78 -24.01 2.93 13.33
N ARG A 79 -23.03 2.58 12.51
CA ARG A 79 -21.67 2.32 13.00
C ARG A 79 -20.93 3.64 13.04
N ASP A 80 -19.76 3.63 13.68
CA ASP A 80 -18.81 4.73 13.70
C ASP A 80 -18.32 5.00 12.26
N ILE A 81 -19.15 5.68 11.48
CA ILE A 81 -18.90 6.04 10.09
C ILE A 81 -17.84 7.13 10.15
N ASP A 82 -16.65 6.83 9.65
CA ASP A 82 -15.61 7.83 9.48
C ASP A 82 -15.98 8.74 8.30
N TYR A 83 -16.75 9.78 8.58
CA TYR A 83 -17.20 10.78 7.61
C TYR A 83 -16.04 11.53 6.94
N ARG A 84 -14.81 11.47 7.47
CA ARG A 84 -13.63 12.10 6.84
C ARG A 84 -13.20 11.41 5.55
N LEU A 85 -13.70 10.19 5.32
CA LEU A 85 -13.38 9.38 4.15
C LEU A 85 -14.48 9.40 3.08
N LEU A 86 -15.67 9.94 3.37
CA LEU A 86 -16.74 10.17 2.40
C LEU A 86 -16.45 11.46 1.61
#